data_AF-A0A523ZRE4-F1
#
_entry.id   AF-A0A523ZRE4-F1
#
_cell.length_a   1.000
_cell.length_b   1.000
_cell.length_c   1.000
_cell.angle_alpha   90.00
_cell.angle_beta   90.00
_cell.angle_gamma   90.00
#
_symmetry.space_group_name_H-M   'P 1'
#
loop_
_entity.id
_entity.type
_entity.pdbx_description
1 polymer ?
#
loop_
_entity_poly.entity_id
_entity_poly.type
_entity_poly.pdbx_seq_one_letter_code
_entity_poly.pdbx_strand_id
1 'polypeptide(L)' 'MRATITIDKDTVNSEEESLNFINKYGFVTLFPIRSFVFPNLYQATVGNREEKFDNAWKWADDLAMKKLIHYGKLVRKQV' A
#
# COMPACT_ATOMS: atom_id res chain seq x y z
N MET A 1 10.41 25.69 2.43
CA MET A 1 8.99 25.40 2.69
C MET A 1 8.76 23.92 2.36
N ARG A 2 8.71 23.02 3.36
CA ARG A 2 8.41 21.60 3.13
C ARG A 2 6.89 21.46 3.10
N ALA A 3 6.32 21.13 1.94
CA ALA A 3 4.93 20.75 1.86
C ALA A 3 4.77 19.40 2.59
N THR A 4 4.17 19.41 3.78
CA THR A 4 3.74 18.19 4.46
C THR A 4 2.47 17.75 3.73
N ILE A 5 2.61 16.84 2.77
CA ILE A 5 1.45 16.19 2.15
C ILE A 5 0.86 15.29 3.23
N THR A 6 -0.25 15.74 3.82
CA THR A 6 -1.07 14.91 4.70
C THR A 6 -1.68 13.82 3.83
N ILE A 7 -1.13 12.62 3.87
CA ILE A 7 -1.80 11.44 3.30
C ILE A 7 -2.98 11.16 4.23
N ASP A 8 -4.20 11.19 3.71
CA ASP A 8 -5.40 10.82 4.47
C ASP A 8 -5.15 9.48 5.17
N LYS A 9 -5.46 9.44 6.46
CA LYS A 9 -5.20 8.30 7.34
C LYS A 9 -6.26 7.22 7.12
N ASP A 10 -6.37 6.73 5.89
CA ASP A 10 -7.23 5.59 5.58
C ASP A 10 -6.76 4.40 6.43
N THR A 11 -7.67 3.84 7.22
CA THR A 11 -7.40 2.66 8.04
C THR A 11 -7.96 1.43 7.35
N VAL A 12 -7.12 0.41 7.17
CA VAL A 12 -7.45 -0.86 6.51
C VAL A 12 -7.38 -2.00 7.53
N ASN A 13 -8.46 -2.77 7.67
CA ASN A 13 -8.61 -3.84 8.65
C ASN A 13 -8.91 -5.20 8.01
N SER A 14 -9.18 -5.24 6.70
CA SER A 14 -9.58 -6.45 5.99
C SER A 14 -9.02 -6.49 4.56
N GLU A 15 -9.07 -7.67 3.95
CA GLU A 15 -8.67 -7.84 2.54
C GLU A 15 -9.55 -7.00 1.60
N GLU A 16 -10.86 -6.91 1.84
CA GLU A 16 -11.78 -6.10 1.04
C GLU A 16 -11.46 -4.60 1.16
N GLU A 17 -11.23 -4.11 2.38
CA GLU A 17 -10.79 -2.72 2.60
C GLU A 17 -9.44 -2.45 1.94
N SER A 18 -8.54 -3.44 1.90
CA SER A 18 -7.25 -3.32 1.23
C SER A 18 -7.42 -3.16 -0.28
N LEU A 19 -8.33 -3.91 -0.89
CA LEU A 19 -8.66 -3.77 -2.30
C LEU A 19 -9.30 -2.40 -2.60
N ASN A 20 -10.22 -1.95 -1.75
CA ASN A 20 -10.85 -0.63 -1.88
C ASN A 20 -9.82 0.50 -1.76
N PHE A 21 -8.87 0.37 -0.83
CA PHE A 21 -7.74 1.30 -0.70
C PHE A 21 -6.88 1.32 -1.97
N ILE A 22 -6.51 0.17 -2.51
CA ILE A 22 -5.73 0.07 -3.76
C ILE A 22 -6.50 0.72 -4.92
N ASN A 23 -7.79 0.43 -5.06
CA ASN A 23 -8.64 0.98 -6.12
C ASN A 23 -8.83 2.49 -5.99
N LYS A 24 -8.92 3.04 -4.76
CA LYS A 24 -9.03 4.49 -4.51
C LYS A 24 -7.84 5.26 -5.09
N TYR A 25 -6.63 4.74 -4.92
CA TYR A 25 -5.40 5.42 -5.36
C TYR A 25 -4.90 4.96 -6.73
N GLY A 26 -5.34 3.79 -7.22
CA GLY A 26 -4.92 3.15 -8.48
C GLY A 26 -3.50 2.58 -8.46
N PHE A 27 -2.59 3.21 -7.72
CA PHE A 27 -1.23 2.73 -7.49
C PHE A 27 -0.81 3.01 -6.05
N VAL A 28 -0.44 1.95 -5.32
CA VAL A 28 0.05 2.04 -3.95
C VAL A 28 1.31 1.20 -3.81
N THR A 29 2.15 1.52 -2.83
CA THR A 29 3.30 0.68 -2.49
C THR A 29 2.93 -0.27 -1.36
N LEU A 30 3.54 -1.47 -1.33
CA LEU A 30 3.30 -2.39 -0.22
C LEU A 30 3.84 -1.81 1.10
N PHE A 31 5.05 -1.26 1.05
CA PHE A 31 5.74 -0.61 2.16
C PHE A 31 6.16 0.83 1.80
N PRO A 32 6.45 1.68 2.80
CA PRO A 32 7.00 3.01 2.57
C PRO A 32 8.33 2.96 1.79
N ILE A 33 8.46 3.78 0.75
CA ILE A 33 9.69 3.94 -0.02
C ILE A 33 10.39 5.23 0.40
N ARG A 34 11.67 5.14 0.75
CA ARG A 34 12.46 6.32 1.14
C ARG A 34 12.46 7.37 0.02
N SER A 35 12.26 8.63 0.41
CA SER A 35 12.28 9.79 -0.49
C SER A 35 11.14 9.87 -1.50
N PHE A 36 10.11 9.03 -1.39
CA PHE A 36 8.88 9.15 -2.16
C PHE A 36 7.67 9.22 -1.24
N VAL A 37 6.68 10.02 -1.63
CA VAL A 37 5.40 10.14 -0.93
C VAL A 37 4.37 9.40 -1.76
N PHE A 38 4.19 8.11 -1.46
CA PHE A 38 3.14 7.29 -2.04
C PHE A 38 2.23 6.75 -0.92
N PRO A 39 0.92 6.60 -1.20
CA PRO A 39 0.07 5.77 -0.35
C PRO A 39 0.67 4.38 -0.25
N ASN A 40 0.71 3.83 0.95
CA ASN A 40 1.25 2.50 1.16
C ASN A 40 0.36 1.67 2.09
N LEU A 41 0.20 0.40 1.71
CA LEU A 41 -0.76 -0.50 2.35
C LEU A 41 -0.35 -0.79 3.81
N TYR A 42 0.95 -0.99 4.08
CA TYR A 42 1.43 -1.23 5.44
C TYR A 42 1.09 -0.09 6.42
N GLN A 43 1.26 1.18 6.04
CA GLN A 43 0.92 2.29 6.95
C GLN A 43 -0.60 2.42 7.16
N ALA A 44 -1.40 2.17 6.13
CA ALA A 44 -2.86 2.17 6.20
C ALA A 44 -3.40 0.99 7.03
N THR A 45 -2.71 -0.15 7.04
CA THR A 45 -3.11 -1.35 7.79
C THR A 45 -3.12 -1.07 9.29
N VAL A 46 -4.17 -1.45 10.00
CA VAL A 46 -4.22 -1.35 11.46
C VAL A 46 -3.45 -2.47 12.14
N GLY A 47 -3.20 -2.31 13.44
CA GLY A 47 -2.59 -3.34 14.28
C GLY A 47 -1.17 -2.98 14.71
N ASN A 48 -0.53 -3.93 15.39
CA ASN A 48 0.86 -3.81 15.80
C ASN A 48 1.82 -4.03 14.60
N ARG A 49 3.13 -3.88 14.82
CA ARG A 49 4.13 -3.97 13.74
C ARG A 49 4.10 -5.31 13.00
N GLU A 50 3.95 -6.42 13.71
CA GLU A 50 3.96 -7.77 13.17
C GLU A 50 2.66 -8.05 12.42
N GLU A 51 1.51 -7.77 13.06
CA GLU A 51 0.19 -7.89 12.43
C GLU A 51 0.08 -7.10 11.13
N LYS A 52 0.57 -5.84 11.14
CA LYS A 52 0.58 -5.00 9.94
C LYS A 52 1.43 -5.59 8.82
N PHE A 53 2.59 -6.16 9.17
CA PHE A 53 3.49 -6.76 8.19
C PHE A 53 2.86 -8.00 7.56
N ASP A 54 2.32 -8.89 8.39
CA ASP A 54 1.70 -10.13 7.95
C ASP A 54 0.42 -9.88 7.13
N ASN A 55 -0.44 -8.98 7.60
CA ASN A 55 -1.68 -8.63 6.91
C ASN A 55 -1.41 -7.96 5.55
N ALA A 56 -0.48 -6.99 5.49
CA ALA A 56 -0.16 -6.31 4.24
C ALA A 56 0.37 -7.30 3.19
N TRP A 57 1.27 -8.21 3.58
CA TRP A 57 1.76 -9.27 2.68
C TRP A 57 0.65 -10.23 2.25
N LYS A 58 -0.08 -10.77 3.22
CA LYS A 58 -1.15 -11.73 2.96
C LYS A 58 -2.17 -11.18 1.97
N TRP A 59 -2.68 -9.97 2.21
CA TRP A 59 -3.68 -9.38 1.32
C TRP A 59 -3.12 -9.08 -0.07
N ALA A 60 -1.88 -8.56 -0.17
CA ALA A 60 -1.28 -8.31 -1.47
C ALA A 60 -1.14 -9.61 -2.29
N ASP A 61 -0.70 -10.70 -1.67
CA ASP A 61 -0.56 -11.99 -2.32
C ASP A 61 -1.92 -12.61 -2.66
N ASP A 62 -2.88 -12.62 -1.73
CA ASP A 62 -4.22 -13.17 -1.96
C ASP A 62 -4.94 -12.42 -3.09
N LEU A 63 -4.88 -11.09 -3.12
CA LEU A 63 -5.46 -10.26 -4.18
C LEU A 63 -4.75 -10.44 -5.53
N ALA A 64 -3.43 -10.62 -5.52
CA ALA A 64 -2.66 -10.90 -6.74
C ALA A 64 -3.00 -12.28 -7.31
N MET A 65 -3.14 -13.31 -6.45
CA MET A 65 -3.59 -14.65 -6.86
C MET A 65 -5.00 -14.61 -7.46
N LYS A 66 -5.89 -13.79 -6.90
CA LYS A 66 -7.25 -13.54 -7.43
C LYS A 66 -7.26 -12.68 -8.71
N LYS A 67 -6.10 -12.20 -9.18
CA LYS A 67 -5.94 -11.31 -10.35
C LYS A 67 -6.72 -9.99 -10.21
N LEU A 68 -6.93 -9.53 -8.98
CA LEU A 68 -7.60 -8.25 -8.70
C LEU A 68 -6.60 -7.09 -8.68
N ILE A 69 -5.34 -7.37 -8.38
CA ILE A 69 -4.23 -6.42 -8.43
C ILE A 69 -3.04 -7.03 -9.18
N HIS A 70 -2.08 -6.19 -9.55
CA HIS A 70 -0.84 -6.61 -10.19
C HIS A 70 0.37 -6.00 -9.49
N TYR A 71 1.41 -6.80 -9.29
CA TYR A 71 2.70 -6.28 -8.86
C TYR A 71 3.35 -5.49 -10.01
N GLY A 72 3.85 -4.30 -9.68
CA GLY A 72 4.58 -3.43 -10.59
C GLY A 72 5.96 -3.07 -10.06
N LYS A 73 6.87 -2.70 -10.97
CA LYS A 73 8.20 -2.19 -10.61
C LYS A 73 8.25 -0.69 -10.83
N LEU A 74 8.50 0.07 -9.77
CA LEU A 74 8.78 1.50 -9.89
C LEU A 74 10.21 1.69 -10.41
N VAL A 75 10.31 2.30 -11.60
CA VAL A 75 11.59 2.54 -12.27
C VAL A 75 11.85 4.05 -12.30
N ARG A 76 13.01 4.48 -11.81
CA ARG A 76 13.46 5.88 -11.91
C ARG A 76 14.85 5.92 -12.53
N LYS A 77 14.99 6.62 -13.67
CA LYS A 77 16.23 6.72 -14.46
C LYS A 77 16.74 5.39 -15.06
N GLN A 78 15.84 4.53 -15.55
CA GLN A 78 16.28 3.62 -16.62
C GLN A 78 16.11 4.37 -17.95
N VAL A 79 17.25 4.58 -18.60
CA VAL A 79 17.34 4.94 -20.02
C VAL A 79 17.23 3.64 -20.82
#